data_AF-A0A379VJW7-F1
#
_entry.id   AF-A0A379VJW7-F1
#
_cell.length_a   1.000
_cell.length_b   1.000
_cell.length_c   1.000
_cell.angle_alpha   90.00
_cell.angle_beta   90.00
_cell.angle_gamma   90.00
#
_symmetry.space_group_name_H-M   'P 1'
#
loop_
_entity.id
_entity.type
_entity.pdbx_description
1 polymer ?
#
loop_
_entity_poly.entity_id
_entity_poly.type
_entity_poly.pdbx_seq_one_letter_code
_entity_poly.pdbx_strand_id
1 'polypeptide(L)'
;MNRIFRVLWNAATGTFVVTSETAKSRGKKSGRRKLAVSALISLSSIMVSADALANAGNDTGKGIGTENGWIAIGEGAEADSTITTKEKVAEDPSKGYVAGAGIAIGYYSKASGASSTALGGYSLAESIGSVALGQVHIPLLRLNTLWQ
;
A
#
# COMPACT_ATOMS: atom_id res chain seq x y z
N MET A 1 -80.32 7.45 17.27
CA MET A 1 -78.88 7.66 17.00
C MET A 1 -78.74 9.03 16.35
N ASN A 2 -78.37 10.07 17.11
CA ASN A 2 -78.33 11.45 16.63
C ASN A 2 -76.89 11.83 16.22
N ARG A 3 -76.64 12.05 14.93
CA ARG A 3 -75.36 12.60 14.45
C ARG A 3 -75.58 14.07 14.16
N ILE A 4 -74.98 14.94 14.97
CA ILE A 4 -75.02 16.38 14.76
C ILE A 4 -73.95 16.72 13.73
N PHE A 5 -74.36 17.40 12.67
CA PHE A 5 -73.47 17.94 11.65
C PHE A 5 -73.58 19.46 11.70
N ARG A 6 -72.45 20.15 11.54
CA ARG A 6 -72.43 21.60 11.39
C ARG A 6 -72.03 21.94 9.97
N VAL A 7 -72.77 22.87 9.39
CA VAL A 7 -72.48 23.44 8.07
C VAL A 7 -71.74 24.74 8.29
N LEU A 8 -70.50 24.83 7.80
CA LEU A 8 -69.69 26.04 7.89
C LEU A 8 -69.50 26.65 6.50
N TRP A 9 -69.63 27.97 6.40
CA TRP A 9 -69.28 28.71 5.18
C TRP A 9 -67.76 28.80 5.04
N ASN A 10 -67.22 28.34 3.89
CA ASN A 10 -65.82 28.50 3.55
C ASN A 10 -65.65 29.67 2.57
N ALA A 11 -65.18 30.80 3.07
CA ALA A 11 -64.99 32.01 2.27
C ALA A 11 -63.89 31.88 1.19
N ALA A 12 -62.93 30.97 1.35
CA ALA A 12 -61.84 30.79 0.37
C ALA A 12 -62.30 30.02 -0.88
N THR A 13 -63.34 29.20 -0.76
CA THR A 13 -63.88 28.40 -1.87
C THR A 13 -65.33 28.79 -2.24
N GLY A 14 -65.94 29.72 -1.51
CA GLY A 14 -67.29 30.20 -1.76
C GLY A 14 -68.38 29.15 -1.59
N THR A 15 -68.16 28.13 -0.75
CA THR A 15 -69.10 27.01 -0.59
C THR A 15 -69.31 26.62 0.87
N PHE A 16 -70.46 26.01 1.15
CA PHE A 16 -70.80 25.46 2.46
C PHE A 16 -70.25 24.04 2.61
N VAL A 17 -69.46 23.78 3.64
CA VAL A 17 -68.85 22.47 3.92
C VAL A 17 -69.46 21.87 5.20
N VAL A 18 -69.84 20.59 5.15
CA VAL A 18 -70.43 19.86 6.27
C VAL A 18 -69.36 19.06 7.01
N THR A 19 -69.14 19.35 8.29
CA THR A 19 -68.17 18.63 9.14
C THR A 19 -68.89 17.88 10.27
N SER A 20 -68.54 16.61 10.45
CA SER A 20 -69.00 15.79 11.57
C SER A 20 -68.12 16.00 12.80
N GLU A 21 -68.71 16.37 13.94
CA GLU A 21 -68.00 16.73 15.18
C GLU A 21 -67.26 15.53 15.85
N THR A 22 -67.45 14.29 15.42
CA THR A 22 -67.01 13.09 16.15
C THR A 22 -65.96 12.22 15.44
N ALA A 23 -64.92 12.82 14.86
CA ALA A 23 -63.75 12.07 14.42
C ALA A 23 -62.72 11.94 15.58
N LYS A 24 -62.87 10.89 16.39
CA LYS A 24 -61.97 10.53 17.50
C LYS A 24 -60.56 10.23 16.94
N SER A 25 -59.63 11.17 17.10
CA SER A 25 -58.21 11.08 16.70
C SER A 25 -57.53 9.84 17.27
N ARG A 26 -57.01 8.94 16.41
CA ARG A 26 -56.16 7.79 16.80
C ARG A 26 -54.69 8.19 16.65
N GLY A 27 -53.95 8.23 17.77
CA GLY A 27 -52.55 8.67 17.84
C GLY A 27 -51.57 7.83 17.02
N LYS A 28 -50.55 8.49 16.43
CA LYS A 28 -49.45 7.86 15.68
C LYS A 28 -48.54 7.06 16.62
N LYS A 29 -48.34 5.77 16.34
CA LYS A 29 -47.31 4.96 17.04
C LYS A 29 -45.91 5.37 16.56
N SER A 30 -45.10 5.81 17.51
CA SER A 30 -43.68 6.19 17.40
C SER A 30 -42.85 5.29 16.47
N GLY A 31 -42.35 5.86 15.37
CA GLY A 31 -41.49 5.20 14.38
C GLY A 31 -39.98 5.41 14.60
N ARG A 32 -39.52 5.71 15.83
CA ARG A 32 -38.11 6.08 16.08
C ARG A 32 -37.13 4.89 16.15
N ARG A 33 -37.63 3.65 16.23
CA ARG A 33 -36.77 2.45 16.39
C ARG A 33 -36.27 1.81 15.09
N LYS A 34 -36.78 2.21 13.92
CA LYS A 34 -36.37 1.61 12.63
C LYS A 34 -35.15 2.27 11.99
N LEU A 35 -34.78 3.48 12.41
CA LEU A 35 -33.65 4.23 11.82
C LEU A 35 -32.30 3.88 12.43
N ALA A 36 -32.25 3.38 13.67
CA ALA A 36 -30.98 3.08 14.34
C ALA A 36 -30.34 1.75 13.87
N VAL A 37 -31.17 0.80 13.40
CA VAL A 37 -30.69 -0.54 13.02
C VAL A 37 -30.10 -0.55 11.59
N SER A 38 -30.54 0.34 10.70
CA SER A 38 -29.98 0.40 9.33
C SER A 38 -28.58 1.01 9.26
N ALA A 39 -28.19 1.85 10.22
CA ALA A 39 -26.87 2.48 10.24
C ALA A 39 -25.75 1.49 10.61
N LEU A 40 -26.03 0.51 11.47
CA LEU A 40 -25.01 -0.46 11.91
C LEU A 40 -24.60 -1.43 10.79
N ILE A 41 -25.53 -1.79 9.92
CA ILE A 41 -25.27 -2.74 8.82
C ILE A 41 -24.42 -2.07 7.73
N SER A 42 -24.63 -0.78 7.46
CA SER A 42 -23.80 0.00 6.51
C SER A 42 -22.36 0.26 6.99
N LEU A 43 -22.10 0.22 8.29
CA LEU A 43 -20.75 0.33 8.85
C LEU A 43 -19.98 -1.00 8.83
N SER A 44 -20.67 -2.12 8.66
CA SER A 44 -20.06 -3.47 8.69
C SER A 44 -19.45 -3.87 7.34
N SER A 45 -19.73 -3.14 6.26
CA SER A 45 -19.28 -3.44 4.90
C SER A 45 -17.94 -2.81 4.49
N ILE A 46 -17.23 -2.13 5.40
CA ILE A 46 -15.92 -1.49 5.09
C ILE A 46 -14.73 -2.41 5.46
N MET A 47 -14.97 -3.67 5.82
CA MET A 47 -13.90 -4.67 5.92
C MET A 47 -13.95 -5.64 4.74
N VAL A 48 -13.76 -5.12 3.54
CA VAL A 48 -13.29 -5.96 2.42
C VAL A 48 -11.78 -6.05 2.58
N SER A 49 -11.34 -7.11 3.26
CA SER A 49 -9.99 -7.63 3.11
C SER A 49 -9.78 -7.95 1.63
N ALA A 50 -9.04 -7.09 0.95
CA ALA A 50 -8.41 -7.40 -0.33
C ALA A 50 -6.91 -7.17 -0.17
N ASP A 51 -6.30 -7.82 0.82
CA ASP A 51 -4.87 -8.16 0.82
C ASP A 51 -4.62 -9.25 -0.22
N ALA A 52 -4.98 -8.95 -1.46
CA ALA A 52 -4.66 -9.69 -2.65
C ALA A 52 -4.82 -8.72 -3.83
N LEU A 53 -4.24 -7.52 -3.70
CA LEU A 53 -3.78 -6.80 -4.88
C LEU A 53 -2.90 -7.82 -5.62
N ALA A 54 -3.22 -8.12 -6.87
CA ALA A 54 -2.41 -8.98 -7.71
C ALA A 54 -0.99 -8.42 -7.72
N ASN A 55 -0.11 -8.93 -6.84
CA ASN A 55 1.23 -8.42 -6.65
C ASN A 55 2.09 -9.04 -7.75
N ALA A 56 1.88 -8.59 -8.99
CA ALA A 56 2.72 -8.93 -10.12
C ALA A 56 4.10 -8.30 -9.86
N GLY A 57 5.00 -9.07 -9.24
CA GLY A 57 6.37 -8.67 -8.92
C GLY A 57 6.44 -7.58 -7.85
N ASN A 58 6.64 -7.96 -6.59
CA ASN A 58 6.89 -7.03 -5.48
C ASN A 58 8.29 -6.41 -5.62
N ASP A 59 8.47 -5.43 -6.51
CA ASP A 59 9.75 -4.73 -6.60
C ASP A 59 9.94 -3.84 -5.37
N THR A 60 10.89 -4.22 -4.53
CA THR A 60 11.29 -3.47 -3.33
C THR A 60 12.78 -3.11 -3.38
N GLY A 61 13.35 -3.04 -4.59
CA GLY A 61 14.73 -2.64 -4.82
C GLY A 61 15.05 -1.27 -4.19
N LYS A 62 16.20 -1.16 -3.55
CA LYS A 62 16.64 0.07 -2.88
C LYS A 62 18.14 0.34 -3.03
N GLY A 63 18.52 1.60 -2.89
CA GLY A 63 19.91 2.03 -2.82
C GLY A 63 20.52 1.84 -1.42
N ILE A 64 21.80 1.46 -1.36
CA ILE A 64 22.62 1.46 -0.16
C ILE A 64 23.34 2.82 -0.11
N GLY A 65 22.69 3.81 0.51
CA GLY A 65 23.22 5.18 0.69
C GLY A 65 22.24 6.26 0.25
N THR A 66 22.68 7.53 0.25
CA THR A 66 21.82 8.71 0.04
C THR A 66 21.89 9.31 -1.36
N GLU A 67 22.81 8.83 -2.19
CA GLU A 67 23.09 9.39 -3.50
C GLU A 67 22.21 8.74 -4.58
N ASN A 68 22.18 9.33 -5.78
CA ASN A 68 21.39 8.85 -6.91
C ASN A 68 22.26 8.05 -7.91
N GLY A 69 21.62 7.35 -8.86
CA GLY A 69 22.31 6.71 -9.98
C GLY A 69 22.48 5.19 -9.86
N TRP A 70 22.03 4.60 -8.76
CA TRP A 70 21.95 3.16 -8.56
C TRP A 70 20.76 2.55 -9.29
N ILE A 71 20.83 1.25 -9.57
CA ILE A 71 19.73 0.46 -10.13
C ILE A 71 19.52 -0.74 -9.20
N ALA A 72 18.36 -0.84 -8.56
CA ALA A 72 17.99 -2.02 -7.78
C ALA A 72 16.61 -2.49 -8.26
N ILE A 73 16.52 -3.71 -8.78
CA ILE A 73 15.30 -4.27 -9.36
C ILE A 73 15.09 -5.67 -8.79
N GLY A 74 13.95 -5.90 -8.15
CA GLY A 74 13.55 -7.17 -7.56
C GLY A 74 13.31 -7.06 -6.05
N GLU A 75 12.52 -7.97 -5.51
CA GLU A 75 12.22 -7.98 -4.09
C GLU A 75 13.50 -8.15 -3.25
N GLY A 76 13.76 -7.20 -2.37
CA GLY A 76 14.96 -7.18 -1.52
C GLY A 76 16.27 -6.86 -2.25
N ALA A 77 16.25 -6.38 -3.50
CA ALA A 77 17.46 -6.00 -4.20
C ALA A 77 18.12 -4.75 -3.57
N GLU A 78 19.44 -4.77 -3.41
CA GLU A 78 20.21 -3.67 -2.81
C GLU A 78 21.39 -3.27 -3.70
N ALA A 79 21.48 -2.01 -4.10
CA ALA A 79 22.57 -1.50 -4.94
C ALA A 79 23.28 -0.30 -4.30
N ASP A 80 24.61 -0.28 -4.28
CA ASP A 80 25.40 0.83 -3.78
C ASP A 80 25.03 2.13 -4.49
N SER A 81 24.82 3.20 -3.74
CA SER A 81 24.57 4.51 -4.33
C SER A 81 25.80 5.41 -4.33
N THR A 82 26.92 4.97 -3.77
CA THR A 82 28.10 5.81 -3.57
C THR A 82 28.71 6.24 -4.89
N ILE A 83 28.57 7.53 -5.21
CA ILE A 83 29.27 8.17 -6.34
C ILE A 83 30.40 9.05 -5.79
N THR A 84 31.63 8.76 -6.21
CA THR A 84 32.81 9.56 -5.86
C THR A 84 33.25 10.34 -7.11
N THR A 85 32.96 11.64 -7.15
CA THR A 85 33.32 12.50 -8.29
C THR A 85 34.75 13.05 -8.17
N LYS A 86 35.26 13.64 -9.25
CA LYS A 86 36.55 14.36 -9.29
C LYS A 86 36.71 15.38 -8.17
N GLU A 87 35.64 16.05 -7.84
CA GLU A 87 35.56 17.07 -6.80
C GLU A 87 35.62 16.45 -5.40
N LYS A 88 34.85 15.38 -5.14
CA LYS A 88 34.83 14.71 -3.83
C LYS A 88 36.16 14.02 -3.46
N VAL A 89 36.91 13.53 -4.44
CA VAL A 89 38.25 12.94 -4.19
C VAL A 89 39.31 14.01 -3.97
N ALA A 90 39.13 15.22 -4.50
CA ALA A 90 40.02 16.34 -4.19
C ALA A 90 39.93 16.74 -2.70
N GLU A 91 38.77 16.55 -2.07
CA GLU A 91 38.55 16.79 -0.64
C GLU A 91 39.14 15.68 0.25
N ASP A 92 39.14 14.42 -0.22
CA ASP A 92 39.76 13.28 0.47
C ASP A 92 40.46 12.33 -0.53
N PRO A 93 41.78 12.51 -0.75
CA PRO A 93 42.56 11.72 -1.70
C PRO A 93 42.63 10.23 -1.34
N SER A 94 42.37 9.89 -0.08
CA SER A 94 42.43 8.53 0.45
C SER A 94 41.33 7.63 -0.12
N LYS A 95 40.24 8.22 -0.61
CA LYS A 95 39.05 7.47 -1.04
C LYS A 95 39.10 6.93 -2.47
N GLY A 96 40.12 7.31 -3.25
CA GLY A 96 40.25 6.87 -4.63
C GLY A 96 39.08 7.33 -5.52
N TYR A 97 39.28 7.27 -6.83
CA TYR A 97 38.19 7.51 -7.77
C TYR A 97 37.35 6.26 -7.93
N VAL A 98 36.11 6.28 -7.41
CA VAL A 98 35.11 5.27 -7.77
C VAL A 98 33.96 5.92 -8.53
N ALA A 99 34.00 5.72 -9.85
CA ALA A 99 33.03 6.24 -10.79
C ALA A 99 31.86 5.26 -10.91
N GLY A 100 30.86 5.39 -10.05
CA GLY A 100 29.53 4.88 -10.34
C GLY A 100 28.85 4.17 -9.18
N ALA A 101 27.54 4.33 -9.17
CA ALA A 101 26.65 3.55 -8.34
C ALA A 101 26.57 2.09 -8.85
N GLY A 102 26.17 1.20 -7.96
CA GLY A 102 25.98 -0.22 -8.24
C GLY A 102 24.69 -0.55 -8.98
N ILE A 103 24.64 -1.76 -9.51
CA ILE A 103 23.47 -2.32 -10.20
C ILE A 103 23.14 -3.68 -9.59
N ALA A 104 21.96 -3.86 -9.00
CA ALA A 104 21.47 -5.11 -8.45
C ALA A 104 20.14 -5.50 -9.10
N ILE A 105 20.11 -6.62 -9.81
CA ILE A 105 18.91 -7.10 -10.51
C ILE A 105 18.66 -8.55 -10.13
N GLY A 106 17.60 -8.81 -9.36
CA GLY A 106 17.20 -10.15 -8.93
C GLY A 106 16.63 -10.17 -7.51
N TYR A 107 15.92 -11.25 -7.19
CA TYR A 107 15.42 -11.51 -5.84
C TYR A 107 16.58 -11.55 -4.84
N TYR A 108 16.60 -10.63 -3.86
CA TYR A 108 17.69 -10.49 -2.87
C TYR A 108 19.11 -10.36 -3.48
N SER A 109 19.24 -9.81 -4.69
CA SER A 109 20.58 -9.50 -5.24
C SER A 109 21.20 -8.29 -4.53
N LYS A 110 22.52 -8.29 -4.31
CA LYS A 110 23.23 -7.21 -3.63
C LYS A 110 24.50 -6.80 -4.36
N ALA A 111 24.58 -5.54 -4.76
CA ALA A 111 25.74 -4.92 -5.37
C ALA A 111 26.28 -3.80 -4.46
N SER A 112 27.03 -4.17 -3.42
CA SER A 112 27.53 -3.21 -2.41
C SER A 112 28.93 -2.67 -2.70
N GLY A 113 29.64 -3.24 -3.67
CA GLY A 113 30.87 -2.63 -4.17
C GLY A 113 30.55 -1.39 -5.00
N ALA A 114 31.37 -0.34 -4.87
CA ALA A 114 31.19 0.83 -5.71
C ALA A 114 31.48 0.48 -7.19
N SER A 115 30.64 0.95 -8.10
CA SER A 115 30.56 0.50 -9.51
C SER A 115 30.37 -1.01 -9.71
N SER A 116 29.86 -1.75 -8.72
CA SER A 116 29.65 -3.21 -8.85
C SER A 116 28.33 -3.55 -9.55
N THR A 117 28.23 -4.76 -10.10
CA THR A 117 27.02 -5.27 -10.76
C THR A 117 26.68 -6.67 -10.25
N ALA A 118 25.51 -6.85 -9.66
CA ALA A 118 24.96 -8.13 -9.23
C ALA A 118 23.72 -8.46 -10.08
N LEU A 119 23.77 -9.55 -10.83
CA LEU A 119 22.68 -9.98 -11.71
C LEU A 119 22.29 -11.42 -11.37
N GLY A 120 21.02 -11.65 -11.07
CA GLY A 120 20.45 -12.93 -10.66
C GLY A 120 20.07 -12.97 -9.19
N GLY A 121 19.11 -13.83 -8.85
CA GLY A 121 18.67 -14.00 -7.47
C GLY A 121 19.82 -14.39 -6.54
N TYR A 122 19.91 -13.74 -5.39
CA TYR A 122 20.97 -13.93 -4.39
C TYR A 122 22.41 -13.69 -4.88
N SER A 123 22.60 -13.02 -6.02
CA SER A 123 23.93 -12.62 -6.47
C SER A 123 24.51 -11.56 -5.53
N LEU A 124 25.82 -11.63 -5.27
CA LEU A 124 26.51 -10.76 -4.31
C LEU A 124 27.81 -10.22 -4.91
N ALA A 125 27.86 -8.91 -5.16
CA ALA A 125 29.03 -8.19 -5.68
C ALA A 125 29.48 -7.14 -4.64
N GLU A 126 30.48 -7.49 -3.82
CA GLU A 126 30.92 -6.64 -2.69
C GLU A 126 32.16 -5.80 -2.98
N SER A 127 32.94 -6.17 -4.01
CA SER A 127 34.19 -5.47 -4.34
C SER A 127 33.96 -4.36 -5.37
N ILE A 128 34.81 -3.34 -5.34
CA ILE A 128 34.79 -2.24 -6.31
C ILE A 128 34.92 -2.80 -7.74
N GLY A 129 34.00 -2.40 -8.62
CA GLY A 129 33.96 -2.83 -10.02
C GLY A 129 33.71 -4.33 -10.23
N SER A 130 33.33 -5.07 -9.19
CA SER A 130 33.06 -6.51 -9.30
C SER A 130 31.75 -6.80 -10.01
N VAL A 131 31.69 -7.95 -10.70
CA VAL A 131 30.48 -8.43 -11.37
C VAL A 131 30.15 -9.82 -10.84
N ALA A 132 28.96 -9.97 -10.27
CA ALA A 132 28.42 -11.26 -9.82
C ALA A 132 27.24 -11.66 -10.71
N LEU A 133 27.33 -12.84 -11.33
CA LEU A 133 26.29 -13.38 -12.21
C LEU A 133 25.72 -14.66 -11.55
N GLY A 134 24.63 -14.50 -10.81
CA GLY A 134 23.92 -15.57 -10.10
C GLY A 134 24.50 -15.92 -8.72
N GLN A 135 23.87 -16.89 -8.04
CA GLN A 135 24.39 -17.49 -6.82
C GLN A 135 25.49 -18.50 -7.18
N VAL A 136 26.71 -18.31 -6.67
CA VAL A 136 27.70 -19.40 -6.64
C VAL A 136 27.31 -20.35 -5.50
N HIS A 137 26.58 -21.41 -5.83
CA HIS A 137 26.46 -22.57 -4.96
C HIS A 137 27.79 -23.33 -5.03
N ILE A 138 28.74 -23.03 -4.13
CA ILE A 138 29.85 -23.95 -3.85
C ILE A 138 29.31 -24.89 -2.77
N PRO A 139 28.91 -26.14 -3.10
CA PRO A 139 28.61 -27.10 -2.06
C PRO A 139 29.88 -27.25 -1.23
N LEU A 140 29.74 -27.02 0.07
CA LEU A 140 30.82 -27.15 1.03
C LEU A 140 31.31 -28.60 0.99
N LEU A 141 32.32 -28.87 0.15
CA LEU A 141 33.00 -30.15 0.15
C LEU A 141 33.69 -30.25 1.50
N ARG A 142 33.06 -30.93 2.47
CA ARG A 142 33.73 -31.33 3.70
C ARG A 142 34.91 -32.19 3.30
N LEU A 143 36.10 -31.62 3.28
CA LEU A 143 37.39 -32.29 3.23
C LEU A 143 37.66 -32.98 4.59
N ASN A 144 36.73 -33.80 5.05
CA ASN A 144 36.89 -34.65 6.22
C ASN A 144 36.79 -36.10 5.76
N THR A 145 37.93 -36.70 5.40
CA THR A 145 38.29 -38.14 5.52
C THR A 145 39.40 -38.51 4.52
N LEU A 146 40.63 -38.00 4.69
CA LEU A 146 41.82 -38.59 4.04
C LEU A 146 43.03 -38.62 4.98
N TRP A 147 42.79 -38.97 6.25
CA TRP A 147 43.83 -39.42 7.17
C TRP A 147 43.26 -40.54 8.05
N GLN A 148 43.19 -41.74 7.48
CA GLN A 148 43.28 -43.02 8.21
C GLN A 148 44.15 -43.96 7.39
#